data_AF-A0A520ESM8-F1
#
_entry.id   AF-A0A520ESM8-F1
#
_cell.length_a   1.000
_cell.length_b   1.000
_cell.length_c   1.000
_cell.angle_alpha   90.00
_cell.angle_beta   90.00
_cell.angle_gamma   90.00
#
_symmetry.space_group_name_H-M   'P 1'
#
loop_
_entity.id
_entity.type
_entity.pdbx_description
1 polymer ?
#
loop_
_entity_poly.entity_id
_entity_poly.type
_entity_poly.pdbx_seq_one_letter_code
_entity_poly.pdbx_strand_id
1 'polypeptide(L)'
;MTAVEPHPLLRPPRDPSGGEAAQAWAAITAQAPQYPRVFVSADVRIPMSDGAALRAYVFRPADASGAPVPGTFPTVLNLTPYNKLLIKGIDTILETPI
;
A
#
# COMPACT_ATOMS: atom_id res chain seq x y z
N MET A 1 15.46 -29.14 -39.81
CA MET A 1 14.45 -28.34 -39.08
C MET A 1 14.10 -29.13 -37.83
N THR A 2 14.78 -28.84 -36.72
CA THR A 2 14.56 -29.56 -35.45
C THR A 2 13.51 -28.80 -34.66
N ALA A 3 12.38 -29.46 -34.37
CA ALA A 3 11.34 -28.88 -33.54
C ALA A 3 11.91 -28.62 -32.13
N VAL A 4 11.73 -27.40 -31.63
CA VAL A 4 12.00 -27.04 -30.24
C VAL A 4 10.97 -27.77 -29.37
N GLU A 5 11.43 -28.64 -28.46
CA GLU A 5 10.54 -29.23 -27.48
C GLU A 5 9.93 -28.13 -26.58
N PRO A 6 8.60 -28.12 -26.38
CA PRO A 6 7.99 -27.19 -25.45
C PRO A 6 8.46 -27.49 -24.03
N HIS A 7 9.13 -26.52 -23.39
CA HIS A 7 9.46 -26.60 -21.98
C HIS A 7 8.17 -26.78 -21.16
N PRO A 8 8.02 -27.86 -20.36
CA PRO A 8 6.84 -28.04 -19.55
C PRO A 8 6.82 -26.97 -18.45
N LEU A 9 5.87 -26.05 -18.51
CA LEU A 9 5.56 -25.11 -17.44
C LEU A 9 4.81 -25.82 -16.29
N LEU A 10 5.32 -26.94 -15.81
CA LEU A 10 4.82 -27.55 -14.58
C LEU A 10 5.28 -26.69 -13.42
N ARG A 11 4.53 -25.61 -13.17
CA ARG A 11 4.57 -24.93 -11.89
C ARG A 11 4.11 -25.94 -10.84
N PRO A 12 4.80 -26.07 -9.70
CA PRO A 12 4.31 -26.94 -8.63
C PRO A 12 2.86 -26.59 -8.31
N PRO A 13 2.01 -27.58 -7.92
CA PRO A 13 0.65 -27.32 -7.49
C PRO A 13 0.67 -26.19 -6.45
N ARG A 14 -0.04 -25.09 -6.74
CA ARG A 14 -0.17 -24.02 -5.77
C ARG A 14 -1.19 -24.48 -4.74
N ASP A 15 -0.75 -24.65 -3.51
CA ASP A 15 -1.64 -24.91 -2.38
C ASP A 15 -2.55 -23.68 -2.18
N PRO A 16 -3.89 -23.82 -2.23
CA PRO A 16 -4.82 -22.71 -2.00
C PRO A 16 -4.71 -22.13 -0.59
N SER A 17 -4.10 -22.84 0.37
CA SER A 17 -3.83 -22.31 1.71
C SER A 17 -2.75 -21.22 1.71
N GLY A 18 -1.91 -21.16 0.68
CA GLY A 18 -0.71 -20.31 0.63
C GLY A 18 0.46 -20.81 1.49
N GLY A 19 0.31 -21.97 2.15
CA GLY A 19 1.36 -22.66 2.88
C GLY A 19 1.98 -21.84 4.01
N GLU A 20 3.28 -22.07 4.26
CA GLU A 20 4.03 -21.40 5.34
C GLU A 20 4.05 -19.88 5.18
N ALA A 21 4.09 -19.36 3.95
CA ALA A 21 4.09 -17.92 3.69
C ALA A 21 2.77 -17.26 4.14
N ALA A 22 1.63 -17.93 3.92
CA ALA A 22 0.34 -17.44 4.40
C ALA A 22 0.24 -17.51 5.92
N GLN A 23 0.77 -18.56 6.56
CA GLN A 23 0.83 -18.64 8.02
C GLN A 23 1.71 -17.54 8.63
N ALA A 24 2.87 -17.27 8.04
CA ALA A 24 3.75 -16.19 8.47
C ALA A 24 3.08 -14.81 8.31
N TRP A 25 2.42 -14.57 7.18
CA TRP A 25 1.66 -13.33 6.96
C TRP A 25 0.51 -13.20 7.97
N ALA A 26 -0.27 -14.26 8.21
CA ALA A 26 -1.35 -14.25 9.19
C ALA A 26 -0.85 -13.94 10.61
N ALA A 27 0.31 -14.48 10.98
CA ALA A 27 0.94 -14.21 12.28
C ALA A 27 1.35 -12.73 12.43
N ILE A 28 1.81 -12.09 11.35
CA ILE A 28 2.15 -10.66 11.34
C ILE A 28 0.86 -9.82 11.46
N THR A 29 -0.17 -10.12 10.67
CA THR A 29 -1.43 -9.35 10.67
C THR A 29 -2.21 -9.48 11.98
N ALA A 30 -2.03 -10.59 12.71
CA ALA A 30 -2.64 -10.78 14.02
C ALA A 30 -2.00 -9.94 15.14
N GLN A 31 -0.81 -9.37 14.93
CA GLN A 31 -0.15 -8.53 15.92
C GLN A 31 -0.78 -7.14 15.97
N ALA A 32 -0.74 -6.52 17.15
CA ALA A 32 -1.11 -5.12 17.28
C ALA A 32 -0.18 -4.25 16.43
N PRO A 33 -0.71 -3.30 15.64
CA PRO A 33 0.12 -2.44 14.82
C PRO A 33 1.03 -1.58 15.70
N GLN A 34 2.31 -1.48 15.33
CA GLN A 34 3.29 -0.62 16.02
C GLN A 34 2.82 0.84 16.08
N TYR A 35 2.13 1.30 15.03
CA TYR A 35 1.57 2.65 14.94
C TYR A 35 0.05 2.54 14.79
N PRO A 36 -0.71 2.80 15.86
CA PRO A 36 -2.15 2.49 15.90
C PRO A 36 -3.02 3.49 15.12
N ARG A 37 -2.44 4.60 14.63
CA ARG A 37 -3.17 5.63 13.88
C ARG A 37 -2.39 6.07 12.65
N VAL A 38 -3.07 6.81 11.78
CA VAL A 38 -2.50 7.45 10.59
C VAL A 38 -2.77 8.95 10.65
N PHE A 39 -1.72 9.75 10.47
CA PHE A 39 -1.84 11.20 10.29
C PHE A 39 -1.88 11.54 8.80
N VAL A 40 -2.87 12.33 8.39
CA VAL A 40 -3.10 12.67 6.98
C VAL A 40 -2.81 14.14 6.74
N SER A 41 -1.80 14.43 5.90
CA SER A 41 -1.59 15.78 5.36
C SER A 41 -2.35 15.93 4.05
N ALA A 42 -3.37 16.78 4.05
CA ALA A 42 -4.20 17.06 2.89
C ALA A 42 -3.58 18.11 1.96
N ASP A 43 -3.87 17.96 0.66
CA ASP A 43 -3.59 18.93 -0.41
C ASP A 43 -2.19 19.54 -0.44
N VAL A 44 -1.21 18.72 -0.04
CA VAL A 44 0.21 19.04 -0.10
C VAL A 44 0.58 19.40 -1.53
N ARG A 45 1.07 20.63 -1.73
CA ARG A 45 1.54 21.11 -3.02
C ARG A 45 2.90 20.51 -3.32
N ILE A 46 3.04 19.89 -4.49
CA ILE A 46 4.33 19.38 -4.98
C ILE A 46 4.66 20.13 -6.29
N PRO A 47 5.59 21.09 -6.27
CA PRO A 47 6.01 21.80 -7.48
C PRO A 47 6.84 20.89 -8.37
N MET A 48 6.50 20.88 -9.66
CA MET A 48 7.22 20.15 -10.70
C MET A 48 8.21 21.06 -11.43
N SER A 49 9.17 20.47 -12.13
CA SER A 49 10.23 21.20 -12.84
C SER A 49 9.73 22.04 -14.02
N ASP A 50 8.54 21.72 -14.55
CA ASP A 50 7.88 22.43 -15.65
C ASP A 50 6.95 23.57 -15.17
N GLY A 51 6.91 23.83 -13.86
CA GLY A 51 6.06 24.85 -13.25
C GLY A 51 4.65 24.37 -12.88
N ALA A 52 4.27 23.14 -13.24
CA ALA A 52 3.02 22.56 -12.75
C ALA A 52 3.08 22.29 -11.24
N ALA A 53 1.91 22.13 -10.61
CA ALA A 53 1.80 21.79 -9.20
C ALA A 53 0.84 20.63 -8.98
N LEU A 54 1.38 19.50 -8.54
CA LEU A 54 0.59 18.34 -8.12
C LEU A 54 0.05 18.53 -6.69
N ARG A 55 -1.01 17.78 -6.37
CA ARG A 55 -1.62 17.76 -5.04
C ARG A 55 -1.65 16.35 -4.50
N ALA A 56 -1.01 16.13 -3.36
CA ALA A 56 -0.94 14.82 -2.72
C ALA A 56 -1.79 14.76 -1.44
N TYR A 57 -2.19 13.54 -1.07
CA TYR A 57 -2.42 13.19 0.33
C TYR A 57 -1.15 12.49 0.80
N VAL A 58 -0.64 12.87 1.96
CA VAL A 58 0.52 12.19 2.59
C VAL A 58 0.04 11.52 3.86
N PHE A 59 0.08 10.20 3.87
CA PHE A 59 -0.27 9.37 5.01
C PHE A 59 1.00 9.01 5.77
N ARG A 60 1.00 9.25 7.09
CA ARG A 60 2.14 9.00 7.96
C ARG A 60 1.72 8.16 9.16
N PRO A 61 2.58 7.27 9.68
CA PRO A 61 2.32 6.61 10.95
C PRO A 61 2.12 7.63 12.07
N ALA A 62 1.14 7.38 12.92
CA ALA A 62 0.82 8.23 14.07
C ALA A 62 0.69 7.41 15.35
N ASP A 63 1.01 8.06 16.47
CA ASP A 63 0.85 7.48 17.79
C ASP A 63 -0.64 7.41 18.21
N ALA A 64 -0.90 6.89 19.41
CA ALA A 64 -2.26 6.76 19.93
C ALA A 64 -3.00 8.10 20.07
N SER A 65 -2.29 9.22 20.21
CA SER A 65 -2.87 10.58 20.24
C SER A 65 -3.24 11.11 18.85
N GLY A 66 -2.74 10.47 17.80
CA GLY A 66 -2.90 10.91 16.41
C GLY A 66 -1.80 11.85 15.93
N ALA A 67 -0.77 12.10 16.75
CA ALA A 67 0.38 12.88 16.35
C ALA A 67 1.29 12.04 15.42
N PRO A 68 1.82 12.63 14.33
CA PRO A 68 2.73 11.93 13.44
C PRO A 68 4.02 11.56 14.18
N VAL A 69 4.44 10.29 14.04
CA VAL A 69 5.68 9.81 14.67
C VAL A 69 6.90 10.38 13.91
N PRO A 70 7.90 10.96 14.60
CA PRO A 70 9.10 11.47 13.95
C PRO A 70 10.00 10.33 13.44
N GLY A 71 10.59 10.50 12.26
CA GLY A 71 11.55 9.55 11.69
C GLY A 71 11.48 9.45 10.17
N THR A 72 12.34 8.59 9.61
CA THR A 72 12.34 8.25 8.19
C THR A 72 11.64 6.92 7.99
N PHE A 73 10.65 6.90 7.09
CA PHE A 73 9.88 5.71 6.78
C PHE A 73 10.01 5.36 5.29
N PRO A 74 10.00 4.07 4.92
CA PRO A 74 9.82 3.69 3.53
C PRO A 74 8.50 4.29 3.01
N THR A 75 8.49 4.74 1.76
CA THR A 75 7.34 5.42 1.15
C THR A 75 6.87 4.65 -0.07
N VAL A 76 5.57 4.38 -0.12
CA VAL A 76 4.89 3.88 -1.31
C VAL A 76 4.22 5.06 -2.00
N LEU A 77 4.52 5.26 -3.28
CA LEU A 77 3.94 6.32 -4.09
C LEU A 77 2.91 5.72 -5.05
N ASN A 78 1.67 6.24 -4.99
CA ASN A 78 0.67 6.01 -6.00
C ASN A 78 0.37 7.32 -6.74
N LEU A 79 0.40 7.26 -8.07
CA LEU A 79 0.01 8.36 -8.95
C LEU A 79 -1.23 7.91 -9.73
N THR A 80 -2.31 8.67 -9.61
CA THR A 80 -3.58 8.36 -10.28
C THR A 80 -4.05 9.54 -11.13
N PRO A 81 -4.47 9.33 -12.40
CA PRO A 81 -5.04 10.37 -13.24
C PRO A 81 -6.52 10.64 -12.93
N TYR A 82 -7.16 9.78 -12.13
CA TYR A 82 -8.57 9.92 -11.76
C TYR A 82 -8.72 10.77 -10.51
N ASN A 83 -9.75 11.62 -10.51
CA ASN A 83 -9.93 12.64 -9.47
C ASN A 83 -9.84 12.02 -8.06
N LYS A 84 -8.94 12.58 -7.25
CA LYS A 84 -8.62 12.25 -5.86
C LYS A 84 -9.86 12.18 -4.95
N LEU A 85 -10.96 12.85 -5.33
CA LEU A 85 -12.23 12.83 -4.60
C LEU A 85 -12.91 11.46 -4.61
N LEU A 86 -12.72 10.63 -5.64
CA LEU A 86 -13.35 9.31 -5.72
C LEU A 86 -12.74 8.33 -4.70
N ILE A 87 -11.45 8.49 -4.40
CA ILE A 87 -10.72 7.66 -3.41
C ILE A 87 -11.18 7.97 -1.98
N LYS A 88 -11.58 9.23 -1.68
CA LYS A 88 -12.20 9.55 -0.38
C LYS A 88 -13.51 8.80 -0.11
N GLY A 89 -14.24 8.44 -1.16
CA GLY A 89 -15.49 7.68 -1.04
C GLY A 89 -15.29 6.26 -0.54
N ILE A 90 -14.11 5.68 -0.77
CA ILE A 90 -13.79 4.30 -0.36
C ILE A 90 -13.37 4.28 1.12
N ASP A 91 -12.57 5.24 1.57
CA ASP A 91 -12.15 5.37 2.98
C ASP A 91 -13.31 5.68 3.95
N THR A 92 -14.41 6.27 3.46
CA THR A 92 -15.57 6.61 4.32
C THR A 92 -16.55 5.44 4.49
N ILE A 93 -16.43 4.36 3.70
CA ILE A 93 -17.34 3.20 3.74
C ILE A 93 -16.67 1.94 4.32
N LEU A 94 -15.34 1.84 4.26
CA LEU A 94 -14.61 0.75 4.89
C LEU A 94 -14.01 1.24 6.20
N GLU A 95 -14.71 1.04 7.32
CA GLU A 95 -14.13 0.96 8.67
C GLU A 95 -13.17 -0.26 8.75
N THR A 96 -12.22 -0.35 7.84
CA THR A 96 -11.30 -1.46 7.70
C THR A 96 -9.91 -0.84 7.60
N PRO A 97 -9.05 -1.05 8.61
CA PRO A 97 -7.64 -0.77 8.45
C PRO A 97 -7.13 -1.61 7.28
N ILE A 98 -6.42 -0.97 6.34
CA ILE A 98 -5.53 -1.70 5.43
C ILE A 98 -4.39 -2.36 6.21
#